data_AF-A0A1F7RNQ4-F1
#
_entry.id   AF-A0A1F7RNQ4-F1
#
_cell.length_a   1.000
_cell.length_b   1.000
_cell.length_c   1.000
_cell.angle_alpha   90.00
_cell.angle_beta   90.00
_cell.angle_gamma   90.00
#
_symmetry.space_group_name_H-M   'P 1'
#
loop_
_entity.id
_entity.type
_entity.pdbx_description
1 polymer ?
#
loop_
_entity_poly.entity_id
_entity_poly.type
_entity_poly.pdbx_seq_one_letter_code
_entity_poly.pdbx_strand_id
1 'polypeptide(L)'
;MEELKELICKTHCIFYKENKKEEYSCKGLIVIEDLLERGSLAKIIDELKAPLEVTFKHDRVLSEVVCRRCDFFIDGCDFRDTKCSYEAPPCGGFLVISYLTEKKIISVEDIKRLYAISYRL
;
A
#
# COMPACT_ATOMS: atom_id res chain seq x y z
N MET A 1 -4.25 -14.28 -0.16
CA MET A 1 -5.05 -13.08 -0.46
C MET A 1 -5.85 -12.63 0.76
N GLU A 2 -6.74 -13.46 1.32
CA GLU A 2 -7.60 -13.03 2.44
C GLU A 2 -6.85 -12.69 3.74
N GLU A 3 -5.89 -13.52 4.15
CA GLU A 3 -5.05 -13.27 5.34
C GLU A 3 -4.24 -11.97 5.25
N LEU A 4 -3.74 -11.61 4.06
CA LEU A 4 -2.99 -10.38 3.89
C LEU A 4 -3.90 -9.15 3.91
N LYS A 5 -5.09 -9.27 3.32
CA LYS A 5 -6.11 -8.23 3.39
C LYS A 5 -6.51 -7.97 4.83
N GLU A 6 -6.66 -9.00 5.66
CA GLU A 6 -6.87 -8.80 7.10
C GLU A 6 -5.68 -8.10 7.75
N LEU A 7 -4.46 -8.58 7.52
CA LEU A 7 -3.26 -8.02 8.13
C LEU A 7 -3.03 -6.55 7.79
N ILE A 8 -3.35 -6.13 6.57
CA ILE A 8 -3.13 -4.76 6.09
C ILE A 8 -4.38 -3.91 6.26
N CYS A 9 -5.51 -4.32 5.66
CA CYS A 9 -6.69 -3.49 5.62
C CYS A 9 -7.39 -3.44 6.97
N LYS A 10 -7.57 -4.58 7.65
CA LYS A 10 -8.27 -4.61 8.94
C LYS A 10 -7.44 -3.97 10.07
N THR A 11 -6.11 -4.15 10.04
CA THR A 11 -5.22 -3.58 11.06
C THR A 11 -4.87 -2.12 10.83
N HIS A 12 -4.61 -1.70 9.58
CA HIS A 12 -3.97 -0.40 9.29
C HIS A 12 -4.82 0.56 8.46
N CYS A 13 -5.92 0.11 7.84
CA CYS A 13 -6.70 0.95 6.94
C CYS A 13 -7.98 1.43 7.61
N ILE A 14 -8.03 2.72 7.96
CA ILE A 14 -9.24 3.34 8.54
C ILE A 14 -10.45 3.31 7.58
N PHE A 15 -10.22 3.08 6.29
CA PHE A 15 -11.26 3.01 5.26
C PHE A 15 -11.85 1.61 5.09
N TYR A 16 -11.24 0.59 5.71
CA TYR A 16 -11.71 -0.80 5.61
C TYR A 16 -13.09 -0.96 6.26
N LYS A 17 -13.97 -1.71 5.59
CA LYS A 17 -15.32 -2.02 6.07
C LYS A 17 -15.57 -3.52 5.98
N GLU A 18 -15.62 -4.20 7.12
CA GLU A 18 -15.72 -5.67 7.21
C GLU A 18 -16.92 -6.26 6.45
N ASN A 19 -18.04 -5.54 6.42
CA ASN A 19 -19.28 -5.99 5.78
C ASN A 19 -19.48 -5.43 4.36
N LYS A 20 -18.46 -4.84 3.74
CA LYS A 20 -18.55 -4.29 2.39
C LYS A 20 -17.59 -5.03 1.46
N LYS A 21 -18.14 -5.65 0.41
CA LYS A 21 -17.32 -6.08 -0.72
C LYS A 21 -16.78 -4.82 -1.40
N GLU A 22 -15.47 -4.69 -1.43
CA GLU A 22 -14.81 -3.61 -2.18
C GLU A 22 -14.73 -4.02 -3.66
N GLU A 23 -15.14 -3.11 -4.54
CA GLU A 23 -15.05 -3.28 -5.99
C GLU A 23 -13.61 -3.12 -6.49
N TYR A 24 -12.80 -2.34 -5.77
CA TYR A 24 -11.41 -2.04 -6.09
C TYR A 24 -10.49 -2.42 -4.92
N SER A 25 -9.24 -2.75 -5.25
CA SER A 25 -8.18 -2.95 -4.26
C SER A 25 -7.19 -1.79 -4.32
N CYS A 26 -6.75 -1.29 -3.16
CA CYS A 26 -5.68 -0.30 -3.13
C CYS A 26 -4.42 -0.85 -3.79
N LYS A 27 -3.75 -0.04 -4.63
CA LYS A 27 -2.52 -0.49 -5.31
C LYS A 27 -1.41 -0.88 -4.34
N GLY A 28 -1.40 -0.29 -3.15
CA GLY A 28 -0.45 -0.66 -2.11
C GLY A 28 -0.61 -2.11 -1.64
N LEU A 29 -1.84 -2.60 -1.47
CA LEU A 29 -2.11 -4.01 -1.13
C LEU A 29 -1.60 -4.93 -2.24
N ILE A 30 -1.94 -4.63 -3.50
CA ILE A 30 -1.54 -5.43 -4.67
C ILE A 30 -0.01 -5.55 -4.76
N VAL A 31 0.71 -4.45 -4.55
CA VAL A 31 2.18 -4.46 -4.57
C VAL A 31 2.74 -5.35 -3.45
N ILE A 32 2.16 -5.32 -2.26
CA ILE A 32 2.62 -6.14 -1.14
C ILE A 32 2.31 -7.62 -1.39
N GLU A 33 1.15 -7.94 -1.97
CA GLU A 33 0.81 -9.30 -2.43
C GLU A 33 1.87 -9.84 -3.39
N ASP A 34 2.18 -9.10 -4.45
CA ASP A 34 3.18 -9.50 -5.44
C ASP A 34 4.57 -9.72 -4.83
N LEU A 35 4.97 -8.89 -3.85
CA LEU A 35 6.27 -9.01 -3.18
C LEU A 35 6.31 -10.19 -2.19
N LEU A 36 5.19 -10.52 -1.55
CA LEU A 36 5.04 -11.70 -0.69
C LEU A 36 5.14 -12.99 -1.50
N GLU A 37 4.45 -13.08 -2.63
CA GLU A 37 4.50 -14.25 -3.52
C GLU A 37 5.91 -14.54 -4.03
N ARG A 38 6.74 -13.49 -4.17
CA ARG A 38 8.14 -13.59 -4.56
C ARG A 38 9.09 -13.92 -3.39
N GLY A 39 8.55 -14.26 -2.21
CA GLY A 39 9.30 -14.68 -1.03
C GLY A 39 10.06 -13.56 -0.32
N SER A 40 9.86 -12.29 -0.69
CA SER A 40 10.65 -11.17 -0.16
C SER A 40 10.20 -10.71 1.22
N LEU A 41 9.03 -11.13 1.71
CA LEU A 41 8.36 -10.50 2.86
C LEU A 41 7.93 -11.48 3.98
N ALA A 42 8.37 -12.75 3.98
CA ALA A 42 7.97 -13.70 5.03
C ALA A 42 8.40 -13.27 6.46
N LYS A 43 9.48 -12.49 6.58
CA LYS A 43 10.05 -12.06 7.87
C LYS A 43 9.30 -10.90 8.54
N ILE A 44 8.39 -10.25 7.83
CA ILE A 44 7.75 -9.00 8.29
C ILE A 44 6.31 -9.19 8.75
N ILE A 45 5.74 -10.38 8.56
CA ILE A 45 4.32 -10.65 8.85
C ILE A 45 3.99 -10.31 10.31
N ASP A 46 4.89 -10.65 11.25
CA ASP A 46 4.69 -10.35 12.66
C ASP A 46 4.82 -8.85 12.98
N GLU A 47 5.68 -8.11 12.27
CA GLU A 47 5.81 -6.66 12.43
C GLU A 47 4.52 -5.94 11.99
N LEU A 48 3.86 -6.44 10.94
CA LEU A 48 2.60 -5.86 10.45
C LEU A 48 1.40 -6.07 11.40
N LYS A 49 1.54 -6.86 12.48
CA LYS A 49 0.48 -7.02 13.49
C LYS A 49 0.48 -5.88 14.52
N ALA A 50 1.53 -5.06 14.56
CA ALA A 50 1.68 -3.94 15.48
C ALA A 50 1.51 -2.59 14.75
N PRO A 51 1.18 -1.50 15.47
CA PRO A 51 1.18 -0.16 14.90
C PRO A 51 2.52 0.16 14.23
N LEU A 52 2.46 0.76 13.03
CA LEU A 52 3.64 1.07 12.24
C LEU A 52 4.07 2.52 12.46
N GLU A 53 5.33 2.72 12.83
CA GLU A 53 5.94 4.05 12.89
C GLU A 53 6.55 4.41 11.54
N VAL A 54 6.06 5.49 10.93
CA VAL A 54 6.41 5.90 9.56
C VAL A 54 6.62 7.41 9.50
N THR A 55 7.70 7.87 8.89
CA THR A 55 8.01 9.31 8.72
C THR A 55 7.50 9.88 7.40
N PHE A 56 7.12 9.02 6.46
CA PHE A 56 6.75 9.32 5.08
C PHE A 56 7.85 10.03 4.30
N LYS A 57 9.14 9.81 4.64
CA LYS A 57 10.27 10.46 3.96
C LYS A 57 10.39 10.14 2.46
N HIS A 58 9.69 9.10 2.00
CA HIS A 58 9.62 8.69 0.59
C HIS A 58 8.27 9.00 -0.07
N ASP A 59 7.41 9.84 0.55
CA ASP A 59 6.04 10.09 0.09
C ASP A 59 5.98 10.46 -1.40
N ARG A 60 6.78 11.44 -1.83
CA ARG A 60 6.77 11.92 -3.21
C ARG A 60 6.97 10.78 -4.21
N VAL A 61 8.04 10.01 -4.06
CA VAL A 61 8.36 8.94 -5.01
C VAL A 61 7.36 7.79 -4.93
N LEU A 62 6.92 7.41 -3.73
CA LEU A 62 5.94 6.35 -3.54
C LEU A 62 4.57 6.76 -4.10
N SER A 63 4.19 8.03 -4.02
CA SER A 63 2.97 8.54 -4.64
C SER A 63 2.99 8.39 -6.17
N GLU A 64 4.14 8.63 -6.80
CA GLU A 64 4.32 8.52 -8.24
C GLU A 64 4.30 7.08 -8.73
N VAL A 65 4.87 6.15 -7.95
CA VAL A 65 4.93 4.73 -8.34
C VAL A 65 3.69 3.94 -7.95
N VAL A 66 3.11 4.21 -6.77
CA VAL A 66 1.95 3.48 -6.22
C VAL A 66 0.64 4.24 -6.41
N CYS A 67 0.51 5.44 -5.82
CA CYS A 67 -0.80 6.13 -5.78
C CYS A 67 -1.33 6.48 -7.17
N ARG A 68 -0.48 6.97 -8.08
CA ARG A 68 -0.90 7.28 -9.46
C ARG A 68 -1.41 6.09 -10.27
N ARG A 69 -1.21 4.86 -9.78
CA ARG A 69 -1.69 3.60 -10.40
C ARG A 69 -2.80 2.94 -9.57
N CYS A 70 -3.35 3.64 -8.58
CA CYS A 70 -4.38 3.14 -7.69
C CYS A 70 -5.76 3.54 -8.22
N ASP A 71 -6.68 2.57 -8.28
CA ASP A 71 -8.06 2.84 -8.74
C ASP A 71 -8.74 3.89 -7.87
N PHE A 72 -8.54 3.86 -6.55
CA PHE A 72 -9.01 4.91 -5.66
C PHE A 72 -8.42 6.30 -5.95
N PHE A 73 -7.20 6.40 -6.49
CA PHE A 73 -6.65 7.70 -6.89
C PHE A 73 -7.34 8.23 -8.15
N ILE A 74 -7.71 7.33 -9.08
CA ILE A 74 -8.39 7.66 -10.33
C ILE A 74 -9.84 8.08 -10.05
N ASP A 75 -10.53 7.35 -9.17
CA ASP A 75 -11.93 7.58 -8.81
C ASP A 75 -12.11 8.76 -7.82
N GLY A 76 -11.18 8.91 -6.87
CA GLY A 76 -11.18 9.97 -5.87
C GLY A 76 -10.56 9.50 -4.55
N CYS A 77 -9.43 10.10 -4.18
CA CYS A 77 -8.71 9.77 -2.95
C CYS A 77 -8.52 11.02 -2.10
N ASP A 78 -9.30 11.14 -1.01
CA ASP A 78 -9.25 12.30 -0.10
C ASP A 78 -7.85 12.53 0.48
N PHE A 79 -7.06 11.48 0.71
CA PHE A 79 -5.66 11.60 1.15
C PHE A 79 -4.76 12.32 0.14
N ARG A 80 -5.05 12.20 -1.16
CA ARG A 80 -4.27 12.82 -2.24
C ARG A 80 -4.96 14.02 -2.89
N ASP A 81 -6.17 14.35 -2.47
CA ASP A 81 -6.89 15.51 -2.98
C ASP A 81 -6.45 16.79 -2.25
N THR A 82 -5.77 17.68 -2.98
CA THR A 82 -5.38 19.01 -2.50
C THR A 82 -6.56 19.91 -2.11
N LYS A 83 -7.79 19.56 -2.51
CA LYS A 83 -9.02 20.27 -2.17
C LYS A 83 -9.77 19.65 -0.99
N CYS A 84 -9.28 18.54 -0.45
CA CYS A 84 -9.87 17.92 0.73
C CYS A 84 -9.85 18.92 1.91
N SER A 85 -11.01 19.16 2.51
CA SER A 85 -11.18 20.19 3.55
C SER A 85 -10.85 19.68 4.97
N TYR A 86 -10.38 18.45 5.09
CA TYR A 86 -10.06 17.80 6.35
C TYR A 86 -8.78 16.97 6.22
N GLU A 87 -8.17 16.61 7.35
CA GLU A 87 -7.01 15.74 7.36
C GLU A 87 -7.44 14.29 7.08
N ALA A 88 -7.33 13.89 5.83
CA ALA A 88 -7.54 12.50 5.42
C ALA A 88 -6.24 11.71 5.60
N PRO A 89 -6.19 10.65 6.44
CA PRO A 89 -4.98 9.86 6.61
C PRO A 89 -4.71 8.97 5.40
N PRO A 90 -3.47 8.45 5.24
CA PRO A 90 -3.15 7.49 4.19
C PRO A 90 -3.95 6.19 4.37
N CYS A 91 -4.15 5.47 3.26
CA CYS A 91 -4.69 4.12 3.33
C CYS A 91 -3.65 3.13 3.89
N GLY A 92 -4.12 2.00 4.43
CA GLY A 92 -3.25 0.99 5.03
C GLY A 92 -2.18 0.45 4.07
N GLY A 93 -2.52 0.28 2.79
CA GLY A 93 -1.53 -0.15 1.78
C GLY A 93 -0.39 0.85 1.57
N PHE A 94 -0.68 2.16 1.59
CA PHE A 94 0.35 3.19 1.47
C PHE A 94 1.18 3.33 2.75
N LEU A 95 0.54 3.19 3.92
CA LEU A 95 1.22 3.15 5.22
C LEU A 95 2.25 2.01 5.27
N VAL A 96 1.84 0.80 4.93
CA VAL A 96 2.72 -0.39 4.96
C VAL A 96 3.87 -0.26 3.94
N ILE A 97 3.60 0.15 2.70
CA ILE A 97 4.69 0.36 1.73
C ILE A 97 5.70 1.40 2.22
N SER A 98 5.21 2.48 2.83
CA SER A 98 6.08 3.51 3.40
C SER A 98 6.94 2.92 4.51
N TYR A 99 6.35 2.19 5.47
CA TYR A 99 7.08 1.48 6.51
C TYR A 99 8.19 0.57 5.94
N LEU A 100 7.85 -0.31 4.99
CA LEU A 100 8.79 -1.26 4.41
C LEU A 100 9.93 -0.59 3.65
N THR A 101 9.63 0.51 2.96
CA THR A 101 10.63 1.30 2.24
C THR A 101 11.57 1.99 3.23
N GLU A 102 11.05 2.56 4.31
CA GLU A 102 11.86 3.24 5.33
C GLU A 102 12.77 2.29 6.11
N LYS A 103 12.30 1.07 6.36
CA LYS A 103 13.08 -0.04 6.95
C LYS A 103 14.03 -0.70 5.96
N LYS A 104 14.03 -0.28 4.69
CA LYS A 104 14.85 -0.84 3.60
C LYS A 104 14.61 -2.34 3.36
N ILE A 105 13.40 -2.82 3.68
CA ILE A 105 12.96 -4.18 3.37
C ILE A 105 12.65 -4.28 1.88
N ILE A 106 12.10 -3.20 1.31
CA ILE A 106 11.86 -3.05 -0.12
C ILE A 106 12.45 -1.72 -0.60
N SER A 107 12.78 -1.65 -1.88
CA SER A 107 13.18 -0.43 -2.57
C SER A 107 12.08 0.05 -3.52
N VAL A 108 12.16 1.32 -3.94
CA VAL A 108 11.30 1.85 -5.00
C VAL A 108 11.53 1.07 -6.31
N GLU A 109 12.75 0.62 -6.55
CA GLU A 109 13.14 -0.16 -7.72
C GLU A 109 12.44 -1.53 -7.74
N ASP A 110 12.25 -2.17 -6.58
CA ASP A 110 11.50 -3.42 -6.47
C ASP A 110 10.05 -3.23 -6.92
N ILE A 111 9.41 -2.15 -6.47
CA ILE A 111 8.05 -1.78 -6.87
C ILE A 111 7.97 -1.52 -8.38
N LYS A 112 8.91 -0.74 -8.93
CA LYS A 112 8.97 -0.46 -10.38
C LYS A 112 9.13 -1.73 -11.22
N ARG A 113 9.92 -2.71 -10.75
CA ARG A 113 10.14 -3.98 -11.45
C ARG A 113 8.86 -4.79 -11.58
N LEU A 114 7.93 -4.70 -10.63
CA LEU A 114 6.62 -5.35 -10.75
C LEU A 114 5.90 -4.89 -12.02
N TYR A 115 5.88 -3.59 -12.29
CA TYR A 115 5.24 -3.04 -13.47
C TYR A 115 5.97 -3.38 -14.76
N ALA A 116 7.31 -3.44 -14.74
CA ALA A 116 8.09 -3.77 -15.93
C ALA A 116 7.86 -5.22 -16.40
N ILE A 117 7.52 -6.13 -15.48
CA ILE A 117 7.23 -7.53 -15.79
C ILE A 117 5.81 -7.70 -16.35
N SER A 118 4.83 -6.92 -15.87
CA SER A 118 3.46 -6.95 -16.39
C SER A 118 3.32 -6.55 -17.87
N TYR A 119 4.33 -5.93 -18.50
CA TYR A 119 4.37 -5.63 -19.94
C TYR A 119 5.13 -6.68 -20.78
N ARG A 120 5.58 -7.79 -20.18
CA ARG A 120 6.29 -8.88 -20.87
C ARG A 120 5.45 -10.17 -21.03
N LEU A 121 4.15 -10.11 -20.74
CA LEU A 121 3.20 -11.20 -20.97
C LEU A 121 2.10 -10.73 -21.93
#